data_AF-A0A426XPU0-F1
#
_entry.id   AF-A0A426XPU0-F1
#
_cell.length_a   1.000
_cell.length_b   1.000
_cell.length_c   1.000
_cell.angle_alpha   90.00
_cell.angle_beta   90.00
_cell.angle_gamma   90.00
#
_symmetry.space_group_name_H-M   'P 1'
#
loop_
_entity.id
_entity.type
_entity.pdbx_description
1 polymer ?
#
loop_
_entity_poly.entity_id
_entity_poly.type
_entity_poly.pdbx_seq_one_letter_code
_entity_poly.pdbx_strand_id
1 'polypeptide(L)'
;MIQAPSLSLPCFPLSQILHTLFMIIGFILLGGEGILAHRWGVGLGWARGPRKASHLWLQGAALGFGVAGVWTKFKAKKGVLANFHSLHSWMGLLCLLLFAAQWTVGFLSFWNRGEGRRARTLLLPWHVFVGIFTYSLAVATAESGLAEKMAFLHTKHGIPRSSLEFTLINVLGLTLAIHCGLVVFTLIPVKHKENSNITMVSSDGEHLNSKFVFS
;
A
#
# COMPACT_ATOMS: atom_id res chain seq x y z
N MET A 1 6.70 -40.42 -33.59
CA MET A 1 5.63 -40.17 -32.60
C MET A 1 6.01 -38.95 -31.80
N ILE A 2 5.40 -37.80 -32.10
CA ILE A 2 5.60 -36.56 -31.36
C ILE A 2 4.70 -36.66 -30.13
N GLN A 3 5.29 -36.90 -28.97
CA GLN A 3 4.58 -36.86 -27.71
C GLN A 3 4.27 -35.39 -27.42
N ALA A 4 3.00 -35.00 -27.55
CA ALA A 4 2.53 -33.69 -27.10
C ALA A 4 2.87 -33.56 -25.60
N PRO A 5 3.52 -32.47 -25.16
CA PRO A 5 3.67 -32.22 -23.74
C PRO A 5 2.26 -32.02 -23.19
N SER A 6 1.82 -32.97 -22.38
CA SER A 6 0.63 -32.81 -21.55
C SER A 6 0.75 -31.48 -20.85
N LEU A 7 -0.21 -30.59 -21.08
CA LEU A 7 -0.37 -29.29 -20.44
C LEU A 7 -0.76 -29.49 -18.96
N SER A 8 0.03 -30.27 -18.22
CA SER A 8 -0.05 -30.33 -16.77
C SER A 8 0.57 -29.04 -16.25
N LEU A 9 -0.22 -27.97 -16.30
CA LEU A 9 0.07 -26.76 -15.54
C LEU A 9 0.51 -27.21 -14.14
N PRO A 10 1.67 -26.78 -13.62
CA PRO A 10 2.04 -27.09 -12.26
C PRO A 10 0.92 -26.52 -11.38
N CYS A 11 0.03 -27.39 -10.92
CA CYS A 11 -1.18 -27.00 -10.20
C CYS A 11 -0.71 -26.49 -8.84
N PHE A 12 -0.36 -25.21 -8.78
CA PHE A 12 -0.14 -24.54 -7.52
C PHE A 12 -1.39 -24.77 -6.67
N PRO A 13 -1.25 -25.19 -5.41
CA PRO A 13 -2.40 -25.40 -4.57
C PRO A 13 -3.20 -24.10 -4.51
N LEU A 14 -4.52 -24.19 -4.68
CA LEU A 14 -5.44 -23.06 -4.79
C LEU A 14 -5.19 -21.99 -3.70
N SER A 15 -4.81 -22.44 -2.50
CA SER A 15 -4.44 -21.58 -1.37
C SER A 15 -3.28 -20.61 -1.64
N GLN A 16 -2.29 -20.99 -2.46
CA GLN A 16 -1.16 -20.12 -2.82
C GLN A 16 -1.60 -19.01 -3.77
N ILE A 17 -2.46 -19.36 -4.73
CA ILE A 17 -3.03 -18.40 -5.68
C ILE A 17 -3.90 -17.39 -4.91
N LEU A 18 -4.80 -17.89 -4.06
CA LEU A 18 -5.66 -17.05 -3.22
C LEU A 18 -4.83 -16.15 -2.30
N HIS A 19 -3.75 -16.65 -1.69
CA HIS A 19 -2.84 -15.83 -0.91
C HIS A 19 -2.28 -14.66 -1.72
N THR A 20 -1.66 -14.93 -2.88
CA THR A 20 -1.09 -13.87 -3.74
C THR A 20 -2.15 -12.88 -4.19
N LEU A 21 -3.33 -13.35 -4.60
CA LEU A 21 -4.43 -12.49 -5.03
C LEU A 21 -4.91 -11.58 -3.89
N PHE A 22 -5.15 -12.13 -2.70
CA PHE A 22 -5.60 -11.34 -1.55
C PHE A 22 -4.55 -10.33 -1.10
N MET A 23 -3.25 -10.66 -1.15
CA MET A 23 -2.18 -9.72 -0.79
C MET A 23 -2.07 -8.56 -1.79
N ILE A 24 -2.10 -8.85 -3.09
CA ILE A 24 -2.01 -7.81 -4.13
C ILE A 24 -3.26 -6.92 -4.09
N ILE A 25 -4.45 -7.51 -4.06
CA ILE A 25 -5.70 -6.74 -4.05
C ILE A 25 -5.83 -5.93 -2.75
N GLY A 26 -5.52 -6.55 -1.60
CA GLY A 26 -5.59 -5.91 -0.30
C GLY A 26 -4.54 -4.83 -0.11
N PHE A 27 -3.28 -5.22 0.07
CA PHE A 27 -2.24 -4.29 0.50
C PHE A 27 -1.72 -3.37 -0.60
N ILE A 28 -1.74 -3.80 -1.87
CA ILE A 28 -1.22 -2.98 -2.95
C ILE A 28 -2.34 -2.13 -3.55
N LEU A 29 -3.39 -2.74 -4.09
CA LEU A 29 -4.44 -1.99 -4.78
C LEU A 29 -5.31 -1.18 -3.81
N LEU A 30 -6.01 -1.85 -2.89
CA LEU A 30 -6.86 -1.14 -1.92
C LEU A 30 -6.02 -0.28 -0.96
N GLY A 31 -4.83 -0.74 -0.59
CA GLY A 31 -3.88 0.01 0.23
C GLY A 31 -3.42 1.31 -0.45
N GLY A 32 -3.04 1.23 -1.73
CA GLY A 32 -2.65 2.38 -2.53
C GLY A 32 -3.79 3.38 -2.73
N GLU A 33 -4.97 2.90 -3.11
CA GLU A 33 -6.17 3.74 -3.25
C GLU A 33 -6.58 4.38 -1.91
N GLY A 34 -6.46 3.65 -0.80
CA GLY A 34 -6.68 4.18 0.54
C GLY A 34 -5.77 5.37 0.85
N ILE A 35 -4.48 5.28 0.51
CA ILE A 35 -3.51 6.37 0.67
C ILE A 35 -3.89 7.58 -0.22
N LEU A 36 -4.35 7.35 -1.44
CA LEU A 36 -4.73 8.40 -2.39
C LEU A 36 -6.11 9.02 -2.12
N ALA A 37 -6.97 8.37 -1.34
CA ALA A 37 -8.35 8.78 -1.08
C ALA A 37 -8.47 10.23 -0.60
N HIS A 38 -7.50 10.70 0.20
CA HIS A 38 -7.46 12.09 0.64
C HIS A 38 -7.18 13.09 -0.49
N ARG A 39 -6.33 12.75 -1.47
CA ARG A 39 -5.98 13.64 -2.60
C ARG A 39 -7.10 13.73 -3.63
N TRP A 40 -7.67 12.60 -4.01
CA TRP A 40 -8.75 12.56 -5.01
C TRP A 40 -10.00 13.23 -4.45
N GLY A 41 -10.31 12.99 -3.17
CA GLY A 41 -11.39 13.70 -2.51
C GLY A 41 -11.16 15.22 -2.43
N VAL A 42 -9.91 15.70 -2.39
CA VAL A 42 -9.63 17.15 -2.52
C VAL A 42 -9.90 17.62 -3.95
N GLY A 43 -9.44 16.89 -4.97
CA GLY A 43 -9.72 17.21 -6.37
C GLY A 43 -11.22 17.20 -6.72
N LEU A 44 -12.01 16.35 -6.06
CA LEU A 44 -13.46 16.24 -6.23
C LEU A 44 -14.27 17.17 -5.29
N GLY A 45 -13.62 18.02 -4.49
CA GLY A 45 -14.32 18.99 -3.62
C GLY A 45 -14.99 18.39 -2.38
N TRP A 46 -14.59 17.20 -1.92
CA TRP A 46 -15.22 16.53 -0.78
C TRP A 46 -14.88 17.20 0.56
N ALA A 47 -15.87 17.21 1.46
CA ALA A 47 -15.67 17.62 2.85
C ALA A 47 -14.64 16.72 3.58
N ARG A 48 -14.09 17.18 4.71
CA ARG A 48 -13.05 16.45 5.45
C ARG A 48 -13.54 15.10 6.00
N GLY A 49 -14.81 15.00 6.38
CA GLY A 49 -15.41 13.78 6.94
C GLY A 49 -15.38 12.60 5.95
N PRO A 50 -16.02 12.71 4.78
CA PRO A 50 -16.04 11.66 3.76
C PRO A 50 -14.64 11.19 3.34
N ARG A 51 -13.67 12.10 3.22
CA ARG A 51 -12.27 11.76 2.90
C ARG A 51 -11.60 10.89 3.96
N LYS A 52 -11.83 11.19 5.25
CA LYS A 52 -11.32 10.38 6.35
C LYS A 52 -12.00 9.01 6.40
N ALA A 53 -13.31 8.99 6.16
CA ALA A 53 -14.07 7.75 6.14
C ALA A 53 -13.60 6.84 5.01
N SER A 54 -13.43 7.36 3.78
CA SER A 54 -12.97 6.57 2.65
C SER A 54 -11.57 5.99 2.89
N HIS A 55 -10.63 6.79 3.40
CA HIS A 55 -9.31 6.31 3.80
C HIS A 55 -9.42 5.18 4.83
N LEU A 56 -10.18 5.38 5.91
CA LEU A 56 -10.33 4.41 6.98
C LEU A 56 -10.93 3.07 6.49
N TRP A 57 -12.00 3.13 5.68
CA TRP A 57 -12.68 1.95 5.17
C TRP A 57 -11.85 1.20 4.13
N LEU A 58 -11.18 1.90 3.22
CA LEU A 58 -10.28 1.27 2.24
C LEU A 58 -9.11 0.57 2.92
N GLN A 59 -8.48 1.22 3.90
CA GLN A 59 -7.41 0.59 4.70
C GLN A 59 -7.94 -0.57 5.56
N GLY A 60 -9.14 -0.46 6.11
CA GLY A 60 -9.76 -1.55 6.86
C GLY A 60 -10.04 -2.77 5.98
N ALA A 61 -10.55 -2.55 4.76
CA ALA A 61 -10.74 -3.60 3.77
C ALA A 61 -9.40 -4.23 3.37
N ALA A 62 -8.38 -3.43 3.09
CA ALA A 62 -7.03 -3.89 2.79
C ALA A 62 -6.47 -4.82 3.90
N LEU A 63 -6.63 -4.43 5.17
CA LEU A 63 -6.25 -5.26 6.32
C LEU A 63 -7.04 -6.57 6.36
N GLY A 64 -8.35 -6.53 6.13
CA GLY A 64 -9.20 -7.73 6.06
C GLY A 64 -8.74 -8.72 4.99
N PHE A 65 -8.44 -8.23 3.79
CA PHE A 65 -7.86 -9.04 2.71
C PHE A 65 -6.48 -9.59 3.07
N GLY A 66 -5.62 -8.79 3.71
CA GLY A 66 -4.32 -9.24 4.21
C GLY A 66 -4.43 -10.40 5.21
N VAL A 67 -5.32 -10.27 6.21
CA VAL A 67 -5.59 -11.34 7.18
C VAL A 67 -6.13 -12.60 6.49
N ALA A 68 -7.08 -12.45 5.57
CA ALA A 68 -7.61 -13.57 4.79
C ALA A 68 -6.53 -14.25 3.93
N GLY A 69 -5.64 -13.48 3.29
CA GLY A 69 -4.51 -13.99 2.52
C GLY A 69 -3.51 -14.77 3.36
N VAL A 70 -3.24 -14.34 4.60
CA VAL A 70 -2.40 -15.10 5.53
C VAL A 70 -3.14 -16.36 6.01
N TRP A 71 -4.44 -16.26 6.29
CA TRP A 71 -5.27 -17.37 6.73
C TRP A 71 -5.30 -18.54 5.72
N THR A 72 -5.38 -18.25 4.41
CA THR A 72 -5.36 -19.30 3.37
C THR A 72 -4.07 -20.11 3.36
N LYS A 73 -2.92 -19.51 3.72
CA LYS A 73 -1.65 -20.22 3.87
C LYS A 73 -1.65 -21.15 5.08
N PHE A 74 -2.18 -20.69 6.22
CA PHE A 74 -2.21 -21.48 7.45
C PHE A 74 -3.20 -22.65 7.38
N LYS A 75 -4.35 -22.47 6.74
CA LYS A 75 -5.29 -23.58 6.49
C LYS A 75 -4.72 -24.67 5.57
N ALA A 76 -3.79 -24.31 4.68
CA ALA A 76 -3.26 -25.21 3.67
C ALA A 76 -2.06 -26.05 4.10
N LYS A 77 -1.40 -25.77 5.23
CA LYS A 77 -0.23 -26.53 5.69
C LYS A 77 -0.31 -26.85 7.18
N LYS A 78 -0.02 -28.11 7.53
CA LYS A 78 0.18 -28.55 8.92
C LYS A 78 1.51 -27.98 9.45
N GLY A 79 1.47 -26.82 10.12
CA GLY A 79 2.57 -26.34 10.96
C GLY A 79 3.09 -24.94 10.63
N VAL A 80 3.08 -24.08 11.66
CA VAL A 80 3.57 -22.70 11.68
C VAL A 80 5.08 -22.64 11.39
N LEU A 81 5.85 -23.62 11.89
CA LEU A 81 7.32 -23.61 11.88
C LEU A 81 7.96 -23.84 10.49
N ALA A 82 7.30 -24.56 9.58
CA ALA A 82 7.85 -24.84 8.25
C ALA A 82 7.71 -23.68 7.25
N ASN A 83 6.96 -22.61 7.60
CA ASN A 83 6.68 -21.48 6.71
C ASN A 83 7.51 -20.21 7.01
N PHE A 84 8.22 -20.14 8.14
CA PHE A 84 8.97 -18.95 8.58
C PHE A 84 10.49 -18.99 8.30
N HIS A 85 10.93 -19.76 7.30
CA HIS A 85 12.34 -19.78 6.91
C HIS A 85 12.68 -18.80 5.77
N SER A 86 11.67 -18.23 5.09
CA SER A 86 11.91 -17.36 3.93
C SER A 86 11.82 -15.88 4.30
N LEU A 87 12.63 -15.04 3.67
CA LEU A 87 12.65 -13.59 3.92
C LEU A 87 11.27 -12.96 3.65
N HIS A 88 10.56 -13.43 2.61
CA HIS A 88 9.20 -13.02 2.29
C HIS A 88 8.24 -13.20 3.48
N SER A 89 8.33 -14.32 4.20
CA SER A 89 7.44 -14.60 5.33
C SER A 89 7.66 -13.66 6.53
N TRP A 90 8.91 -13.30 6.82
CA TRP A 90 9.27 -12.36 7.89
C TRP A 90 8.85 -10.93 7.55
N MET A 91 9.15 -10.50 6.32
CA MET A 91 8.73 -9.19 5.82
C MET A 91 7.21 -9.08 5.77
N GLY A 92 6.50 -10.14 5.35
CA GLY A 92 5.05 -10.18 5.32
C GLY A 92 4.40 -10.13 6.69
N LEU A 93 4.96 -10.83 7.68
CA LEU A 93 4.49 -10.74 9.07
C LEU A 93 4.71 -9.33 9.64
N LEU A 94 5.90 -8.76 9.45
CA LEU A 94 6.20 -7.38 9.86
C LEU A 94 5.23 -6.39 9.20
N CYS A 95 5.00 -6.53 7.89
CA CYS A 95 4.07 -5.70 7.14
C CYS A 95 2.64 -5.78 7.69
N LEU A 96 2.13 -6.99 7.95
CA LEU A 96 0.79 -7.19 8.51
C LEU A 96 0.65 -6.53 9.90
N LEU A 97 1.65 -6.70 10.77
CA LEU A 97 1.65 -6.11 12.11
C LEU A 97 1.72 -4.58 12.06
N LEU A 98 2.60 -4.01 11.23
CA LEU A 98 2.70 -2.58 11.05
C LEU A 98 1.40 -2.00 10.48
N PHE A 99 0.80 -2.66 9.48
CA PHE A 99 -0.46 -2.21 8.88
C PHE A 99 -1.61 -2.24 9.89
N ALA A 100 -1.70 -3.31 10.70
CA ALA A 100 -2.71 -3.41 11.75
C ALA A 100 -2.54 -2.31 12.82
N ALA A 101 -1.31 -2.14 13.34
CA ALA A 101 -1.01 -1.09 14.32
C ALA A 101 -1.32 0.31 13.76
N GLN A 102 -0.93 0.55 12.52
CA GLN A 102 -1.18 1.82 11.83
C GLN A 102 -2.67 2.10 11.65
N TRP A 103 -3.46 1.10 11.27
CA TRP A 103 -4.91 1.23 11.14
C TRP A 103 -5.57 1.50 12.49
N THR A 104 -5.17 0.77 13.55
CA THR A 104 -5.69 0.97 14.91
C THR A 104 -5.37 2.36 15.46
N VAL A 105 -4.11 2.80 15.35
CA VAL A 105 -3.70 4.16 15.76
C VAL A 105 -4.44 5.20 14.92
N GLY A 106 -4.56 5.00 13.61
CA GLY A 106 -5.30 5.91 12.73
C GLY A 106 -6.78 6.04 13.11
N PHE A 107 -7.42 4.92 13.44
CA PHE A 107 -8.80 4.88 13.92
C PHE A 107 -8.94 5.60 15.27
N LEU A 108 -8.16 5.22 16.28
CA LEU A 108 -8.27 5.81 17.62
C LEU A 108 -7.96 7.31 17.61
N SER A 109 -6.94 7.74 16.86
CA SER A 109 -6.49 9.13 16.88
C SER A 109 -7.23 10.08 15.95
N PHE A 110 -7.63 9.64 14.76
CA PHE A 110 -8.19 10.56 13.76
C PHE A 110 -9.71 10.44 13.57
N TRP A 111 -10.30 9.32 13.98
CA TRP A 111 -11.75 9.10 13.96
C TRP A 111 -12.41 9.51 15.29
N ASN A 112 -11.81 9.14 16.43
CA ASN A 112 -12.38 9.48 17.73
C ASN A 112 -12.17 10.97 18.05
N ARG A 113 -13.23 11.65 18.51
CA ARG A 113 -13.17 13.10 18.86
C ARG A 113 -12.47 13.34 20.21
N GLY A 114 -12.24 12.29 21.00
CA GLY A 114 -11.71 12.36 22.36
C GLY A 114 -10.21 12.66 22.48
N GLU A 115 -9.40 12.43 21.44
CA GLU A 115 -7.97 12.73 21.53
C GLU A 115 -7.66 14.23 21.39
N GLY A 116 -6.86 14.72 22.35
CA GLY A 116 -6.42 16.11 22.41
C GLY A 116 -5.79 16.56 21.09
N ARG A 117 -6.11 17.79 20.65
CA ARG A 117 -5.63 18.36 19.38
C ARG A 117 -4.10 18.29 19.25
N ARG A 118 -3.37 18.40 20.36
CA ARG A 118 -1.90 18.31 20.44
C ARG A 118 -1.34 16.93 20.09
N ALA A 119 -1.97 15.85 20.57
CA ALA A 119 -1.53 14.48 20.27
C ALA A 119 -1.66 14.18 18.78
N ARG A 120 -2.79 14.56 18.17
CA ARG A 120 -3.05 14.38 16.74
C ARG A 120 -2.04 15.09 15.85
N THR A 121 -1.63 16.32 16.21
CA THR A 121 -0.62 17.07 15.44
C THR A 121 0.76 16.43 15.50
N LEU A 122 1.13 15.82 16.64
CA LEU A 122 2.40 15.12 16.80
C LEU A 122 2.40 13.75 16.12
N LEU A 123 1.29 13.03 16.15
CA LEU A 123 1.16 11.69 15.55
C LEU A 123 1.00 11.72 14.04
N LEU A 124 0.40 12.77 13.47
CA LEU A 124 0.16 12.88 12.03
C LEU A 124 1.41 12.67 11.15
N PRO A 125 2.56 13.35 11.37
CA PRO A 125 3.75 13.13 10.54
C PRO A 125 4.28 11.70 10.65
N TRP A 126 4.25 11.11 11.85
CA TRP A 126 4.63 9.71 12.07
C TRP A 126 3.68 8.74 11.38
N HIS A 127 2.38 9.00 11.44
CA HIS A 127 1.38 8.23 10.71
C HIS A 127 1.65 8.27 9.21
N VAL A 128 1.88 9.44 8.62
CA VAL A 128 2.19 9.52 7.17
C VAL A 128 3.48 8.75 6.85
N PHE A 129 4.55 8.94 7.62
CA PHE A 129 5.83 8.26 7.40
C PHE A 129 5.72 6.74 7.49
N VAL A 130 5.17 6.22 8.59
CA VAL A 130 5.00 4.78 8.81
C VAL A 130 4.04 4.18 7.77
N GLY A 131 3.01 4.92 7.36
CA GLY A 131 2.09 4.50 6.31
C GLY A 131 2.77 4.29 4.96
N ILE A 132 3.58 5.25 4.52
CA ILE A 132 4.37 5.14 3.27
C ILE A 132 5.38 3.99 3.39
N PHE A 133 6.10 3.90 4.51
CA PHE A 133 7.06 2.83 4.74
C PHE A 133 6.41 1.45 4.67
N THR A 134 5.26 1.27 5.32
CA THR A 134 4.53 0.00 5.34
C THR A 134 4.01 -0.37 3.95
N TYR A 135 3.53 0.61 3.17
CA TYR A 135 3.09 0.37 1.80
C TYR A 135 4.24 -0.05 0.88
N SER A 136 5.37 0.65 0.94
CA SER A 136 6.58 0.26 0.19
C SER A 136 7.10 -1.12 0.61
N LEU A 137 7.06 -1.43 1.92
CA LEU A 137 7.42 -2.74 2.44
C LEU A 137 6.47 -3.84 1.92
N ALA A 138 5.17 -3.57 1.80
CA ALA A 138 4.19 -4.51 1.25
C ALA A 138 4.52 -4.87 -0.21
N VAL A 139 4.91 -3.88 -1.02
CA VAL A 139 5.29 -4.07 -2.42
C VAL A 139 6.60 -4.86 -2.52
N ALA A 140 7.63 -4.49 -1.76
CA ALA A 140 8.88 -5.25 -1.70
C ALA A 140 8.65 -6.70 -1.22
N THR A 141 7.72 -6.90 -0.28
CA THR A 141 7.31 -8.23 0.17
C THR A 141 6.64 -9.00 -0.96
N ALA A 142 5.74 -8.39 -1.73
CA ALA A 142 5.11 -9.03 -2.88
C ALA A 142 6.14 -9.42 -3.95
N GLU A 143 7.09 -8.54 -4.26
CA GLU A 143 8.19 -8.84 -5.20
C GLU A 143 9.05 -10.01 -4.73
N SER A 144 9.45 -10.04 -3.44
CA SER A 144 10.20 -11.18 -2.88
C SER A 144 9.41 -12.48 -2.97
N GLY A 145 8.09 -12.45 -2.78
CA GLY A 145 7.22 -13.62 -2.93
C GLY A 145 7.09 -14.10 -4.38
N LEU A 146 7.04 -13.19 -5.34
CA LEU A 146 7.11 -13.51 -6.78
C LEU A 146 8.46 -14.11 -7.15
N ALA A 147 9.56 -13.56 -6.62
CA ALA A 147 10.91 -14.08 -6.84
C ALA A 147 11.09 -15.51 -6.27
N GLU A 148 10.59 -15.77 -5.05
CA GLU A 148 10.58 -17.12 -4.45
C GLU A 148 9.78 -18.10 -5.32
N LYS A 149 8.64 -17.68 -5.86
CA LYS A 149 7.81 -18.50 -6.76
C LYS A 149 8.52 -18.81 -8.08
N MET A 150 9.18 -17.82 -8.68
CA MET A 150 9.98 -18.03 -9.90
C MET A 150 11.15 -18.99 -9.65
N ALA A 151 11.89 -18.82 -8.54
CA ALA A 151 12.97 -19.71 -8.18
C ALA A 151 12.48 -21.15 -7.99
N PHE A 152 11.32 -21.34 -7.36
CA PHE A 152 10.68 -22.64 -7.22
C PHE A 152 10.30 -23.26 -8.57
N LEU A 153 9.68 -22.50 -9.48
CA LEU A 153 9.31 -22.98 -10.82
C LEU A 153 10.53 -23.45 -11.63
N HIS A 154 11.62 -22.67 -11.58
CA HIS A 154 12.84 -23.01 -12.30
C HIS A 154 13.52 -24.26 -11.71
N THR A 155 13.66 -24.33 -10.40
CA THR A 155 14.43 -25.38 -9.72
C THR A 155 13.67 -26.71 -9.58
N LYS A 156 12.35 -26.68 -9.36
CA LYS A 156 11.54 -27.88 -9.11
C LYS A 156 10.81 -28.41 -10.34
N HIS A 157 10.43 -27.53 -11.26
CA HIS A 157 9.65 -27.91 -12.44
C HIS A 157 10.45 -27.80 -13.75
N GLY A 158 11.71 -27.35 -13.70
CA GLY A 158 12.58 -27.27 -14.87
C GLY A 158 12.05 -26.33 -15.96
N ILE A 159 11.15 -25.40 -15.61
CA ILE A 159 10.54 -24.50 -16.58
C ILE A 159 11.61 -23.54 -17.11
N PRO A 160 11.80 -23.45 -18.44
CA PRO A 160 12.81 -22.58 -19.01
C PRO A 160 12.52 -21.10 -18.69
N ARG A 161 13.58 -20.33 -18.43
CA ARG A 161 13.48 -18.89 -18.12
C ARG A 161 12.83 -18.05 -19.23
N SER A 162 12.80 -18.57 -20.46
CA SER A 162 12.14 -17.95 -21.63
C SER A 162 10.65 -18.27 -21.72
N SER A 163 10.08 -19.00 -20.77
CA SER A 163 8.66 -19.32 -20.77
C SER A 163 7.79 -18.08 -20.53
N LEU A 164 6.57 -18.12 -21.07
CA LEU A 164 5.57 -17.08 -20.89
C LEU A 164 5.29 -16.80 -19.40
N GLU A 165 5.32 -17.82 -18.55
CA GLU A 165 5.06 -17.70 -17.12
C GLU A 165 6.08 -16.79 -16.41
N PHE A 166 7.37 -16.92 -16.72
CA PHE A 166 8.42 -16.08 -16.14
C PHE A 166 8.28 -14.63 -16.61
N THR A 167 7.99 -14.43 -17.89
CA THR A 167 7.73 -13.08 -18.44
C THR A 167 6.53 -12.43 -17.76
N LEU A 168 5.43 -13.17 -17.57
CA LEU A 168 4.24 -12.65 -16.89
C LEU A 168 4.51 -12.28 -15.44
N ILE A 169 5.27 -13.11 -14.70
CA ILE A 169 5.62 -12.80 -13.30
C ILE A 169 6.51 -11.55 -13.22
N ASN A 170 7.49 -11.40 -14.12
CA ASN A 170 8.34 -10.21 -14.16
C ASN A 170 7.56 -8.94 -14.52
N VAL A 171 6.67 -9.01 -15.52
CA VAL A 171 5.80 -7.88 -15.89
C VAL A 171 4.87 -7.51 -14.73
N LEU A 172 4.32 -8.50 -14.02
CA LEU A 172 3.53 -8.25 -12.83
C LEU A 172 4.35 -7.55 -11.74
N GLY A 173 5.56 -8.03 -11.45
CA GLY A 173 6.45 -7.38 -10.47
C GLY A 173 6.74 -5.92 -10.84
N LEU A 174 7.13 -5.67 -12.10
CA LEU A 174 7.43 -4.32 -12.57
C LEU A 174 6.22 -3.39 -12.54
N THR A 175 5.03 -3.88 -12.90
CA THR A 175 3.81 -3.06 -12.85
C THR A 175 3.44 -2.70 -11.41
N LEU A 176 3.63 -3.59 -10.43
CA LEU A 176 3.44 -3.29 -9.01
C LEU A 176 4.46 -2.26 -8.51
N ALA A 177 5.73 -2.38 -8.91
CA ALA A 177 6.78 -1.41 -8.57
C ALA A 177 6.47 0.00 -9.10
N ILE A 178 6.08 0.09 -10.37
CA ILE A 178 5.70 1.35 -11.02
C ILE A 178 4.47 1.95 -10.32
N HIS A 179 3.46 1.13 -10.03
CA HIS A 179 2.27 1.57 -9.31
C HIS A 179 2.63 2.13 -7.92
N CYS A 180 3.51 1.46 -7.18
CA CYS A 180 4.02 1.95 -5.90
C CYS A 180 4.72 3.31 -6.05
N GLY A 181 5.63 3.42 -7.03
CA GLY A 181 6.35 4.66 -7.33
C GLY A 181 5.40 5.81 -7.64
N LEU A 182 4.35 5.56 -8.43
CA LEU A 182 3.33 6.57 -8.74
C LEU A 182 2.56 7.00 -7.49
N VAL A 183 2.08 6.06 -6.67
CA VAL A 183 1.38 6.37 -5.41
C VAL A 183 2.26 7.24 -4.52
N VAL A 184 3.51 6.84 -4.28
CA VAL A 184 4.46 7.59 -3.44
C VAL A 184 4.79 8.96 -4.05
N PHE A 185 5.00 9.02 -5.36
CA PHE A 185 5.28 10.26 -6.08
C PHE A 185 4.15 11.27 -5.91
N THR A 186 2.89 10.84 -5.99
CA THR A 186 1.78 11.76 -5.76
C THR A 186 1.86 12.39 -4.39
N LEU A 187 2.32 11.70 -3.34
CA LEU A 187 2.35 12.24 -1.98
C LEU A 187 3.37 13.36 -1.77
N ILE A 188 4.33 13.53 -2.69
CA ILE A 188 5.31 14.61 -2.62
C ILE A 188 4.58 15.94 -2.79
N PRO A 189 4.69 16.89 -1.84
CA PRO A 189 4.10 18.19 -1.98
C PRO A 189 4.83 18.96 -3.11
N VAL A 190 4.11 19.30 -4.17
CA VAL A 190 4.60 20.22 -5.19
C VAL A 190 4.63 21.60 -4.56
N LYS A 191 5.82 22.10 -4.22
CA LYS A 191 5.99 23.48 -3.76
C LYS A 191 5.80 24.38 -4.97
N HIS A 192 4.57 24.85 -5.20
CA HIS A 192 4.33 25.90 -6.19
C HIS A 192 5.05 27.16 -5.69
N LYS A 193 6.17 27.52 -6.32
CA LYS A 193 6.75 28.86 -6.18
C LYS A 193 5.76 29.81 -6.84
N GLU A 194 4.89 30.41 -6.03
CA GLU A 194 4.16 31.58 -6.47
C GLU A 194 5.18 32.69 -6.74
N ASN A 195 5.31 33.09 -8.01
CA ASN A 195 6.13 34.22 -8.41
C ASN A 195 5.57 35.47 -7.74
N SER A 196 6.30 36.01 -6.77
CA SER A 196 6.08 37.31 -6.17
C SER A 196 6.30 38.42 -7.21
N ASN A 197 5.31 38.65 -8.07
CA ASN A 197 5.25 39.77 -9.01
C ASN A 197 4.07 40.72 -8.69
N ILE A 198 3.71 40.89 -7.42
CA ILE A 198 2.70 41.88 -6.99
C ILE A 198 3.11 42.49 -5.65
N THR A 199 4.18 43.30 -5.64
CA THR A 199 4.39 44.39 -4.65
C THR A 199 5.46 45.37 -5.16
N MET A 200 5.25 45.94 -6.35
CA MET A 200 5.87 47.19 -6.80
C MET A 200 4.79 48.12 -7.37
N VAL A 201 3.57 48.00 -6.86
CA VAL A 201 2.45 48.92 -7.11
C VAL A 201 1.72 49.09 -5.79
N SER A 202 1.55 50.35 -5.37
CA SER A 202 0.88 50.80 -4.15
C SER A 202 1.75 50.80 -2.88
N SER A 203 2.82 51.59 -2.90
CA SER A 203 3.15 52.41 -1.73
C SER A 203 2.50 53.76 -1.99
N ASP A 204 1.32 53.96 -1.43
CA ASP A 204 0.73 55.26 -1.03
C ASP A 204 -0.73 55.02 -0.66
N GLY A 205 -1.07 55.18 0.62
CA GLY A 205 -2.47 55.22 1.08
C GLY A 205 -2.80 54.38 2.32
N GLU A 206 -2.52 54.97 3.48
CA GLU A 206 -3.34 54.96 4.71
C GLU A 206 -3.89 53.65 5.32
N HIS A 207 -3.38 53.37 6.53
CA HIS A 207 -4.15 53.42 7.79
C HIS A 207 -5.57 52.82 7.78
N LEU A 208 -5.72 51.58 8.29
CA LEU A 208 -6.58 51.20 9.43
C LEU A 208 -7.00 49.72 9.40
N ASN A 209 -6.62 49.02 10.47
CA ASN A 209 -7.46 48.15 11.28
C ASN A 209 -8.27 47.01 10.59
N SER A 210 -7.88 45.76 10.88
CA SER A 210 -8.65 44.88 11.80
C SER A 210 -8.59 43.40 11.42
N LYS A 211 -8.46 42.58 12.46
CA LYS A 211 -8.86 41.16 12.57
C LYS A 211 -7.94 40.10 11.97
N PHE A 212 -7.05 39.64 12.84
CA PHE A 212 -6.75 38.22 13.06
C PHE A 212 -7.97 37.32 12.79
N VAL A 213 -7.92 36.52 11.72
CA VAL A 213 -8.81 35.37 11.52
C VAL A 213 -7.99 34.26 10.84
N PHE A 214 -7.53 33.29 11.63
CA PHE A 214 -7.32 31.93 11.17
C PHE A 214 -8.11 31.01 12.10
N SER A 215 -9.21 30.48 11.58
CA SER A 215 -9.91 29.29 12.07
C SER A 215 -10.02 28.29 10.95
#